data_AF-A0AA39J9G7-F1
#
_entry.id   AF-A0AA39J9G7-F1
#
_cell.length_a   1.000
_cell.length_b   1.000
_cell.length_c   1.000
_cell.angle_alpha   90.00
_cell.angle_beta   90.00
_cell.angle_gamma   90.00
#
_symmetry.space_group_name_H-M   'P 1'
#
loop_
_entity.id
_entity.type
_entity.pdbx_description
1 polymer ?
#
loop_
_entity_poly.entity_id
_entity_poly.type
_entity_poly.pdbx_seq_one_letter_code
_entity_poly.pdbx_strand_id
1 'polypeptide(L)' 'YMLAGVIYFGNAHFTARFIDNTGNVWFNDGYVNGRKSILEGEMIHIDFSI' A
#
# COMPACT_ATOMS: atom_id res chain seq x y z
N TYR A 1 -2.98 16.57 9.93
CA TYR A 1 -2.61 15.16 9.76
C TYR A 1 -3.11 14.68 8.40
N MET A 2 -2.30 13.94 7.65
CA MET A 2 -2.69 13.33 6.36
C MET A 2 -2.52 11.82 6.48
N LEU A 3 -3.35 11.05 5.77
CA LEU A 3 -3.22 9.60 5.71
C LEU A 3 -1.91 9.25 4.99
N ALA A 4 -1.01 8.57 5.69
CA ALA A 4 0.28 8.14 5.13
C ALA A 4 0.28 6.67 4.68
N GLY A 5 -0.75 5.91 5.05
CA GLY A 5 -0.86 4.50 4.70
C GLY A 5 -1.86 3.75 5.58
N VAL A 6 -2.09 2.49 5.21
CA VAL A 6 -2.95 1.54 5.90
C VAL A 6 -2.25 0.19 6.01
N ILE A 7 -2.46 -0.48 7.14
CA ILE A 7 -2.12 -1.89 7.32
C ILE A 7 -3.44 -2.61 7.54
N TYR A 8 -3.69 -3.67 6.78
CA TYR A 8 -4.94 -4.42 6.87
C TYR A 8 -4.67 -5.93 6.84
N PHE A 9 -5.51 -6.65 7.57
CA PHE A 9 -5.46 -8.11 7.69
C PHE A 9 -6.40 -8.74 6.66
N GLY A 10 -5.91 -9.73 5.92
CA GLY A 10 -6.71 -10.52 4.98
C GLY A 10 -6.18 -11.94 4.83
N ASN A 11 -7.07 -12.92 4.71
CA ASN A 11 -6.75 -14.33 4.47
C ASN A 11 -5.52 -14.84 5.25
N ALA A 12 -5.47 -14.56 6.56
CA ALA A 12 -4.42 -14.95 7.50
C ALA A 12 -3.04 -14.24 7.42
N HIS A 13 -2.89 -13.13 6.68
CA HIS A 13 -1.67 -12.30 6.74
C HIS A 13 -1.97 -10.80 6.68
N PHE A 14 -1.03 -9.98 7.15
CA PHE A 14 -1.11 -8.52 7.07
C PHE A 14 -0.46 -8.03 5.78
N THR A 15 -1.09 -7.06 5.14
CA THR A 15 -0.51 -6.33 4.01
C THR A 15 -0.60 -4.84 4.28
N ALA A 16 0.25 -4.06 3.62
CA ALA A 16 0.36 -2.63 3.82
C ALA A 16 0.34 -1.88 2.49
N ARG A 17 -0.28 -0.70 2.51
CA ARG A 17 -0.12 0.33 1.49
C ARG A 17 0.33 1.62 2.14
N PHE A 18 1.34 2.27 1.59
CA PHE A 18 1.84 3.54 2.12
C PHE A 18 2.17 4.53 1.01
N ILE A 19 2.04 5.81 1.34
CA ILE A 19 2.23 6.94 0.42
C ILE A 19 3.57 7.58 0.74
N ASP A 20 4.43 7.74 -0.26
CA ASP A 20 5.68 8.46 -0.10
C ASP A 20 5.50 9.98 -0.26
N ASN A 21 6.58 10.74 -0.06
CA ASN A 21 6.55 12.20 -0.15
C ASN A 21 6.26 12.73 -1.57
N THR A 22 6.30 11.87 -2.59
CA THR A 22 5.97 12.20 -3.97
C THR A 22 4.51 11.83 -4.33
N GLY A 23 3.76 11.23 -3.42
CA GLY A 23 2.38 10.80 -3.64
C GLY A 23 2.23 9.42 -4.27
N ASN A 24 3.33 8.69 -4.43
CA ASN A 24 3.31 7.30 -4.91
C ASN A 24 2.81 6.37 -3.81
N VAL A 25 2.02 5.38 -4.22
CA VAL A 25 1.49 4.33 -3.36
C VAL A 25 2.27 3.05 -3.57
N TRP A 26 2.72 2.49 -2.45
CA TRP A 26 3.57 1.32 -2.40
C TRP A 26 2.85 0.20 -1.66
N PHE A 27 2.78 -0.97 -2.27
CA PHE A 27 2.24 -2.19 -1.69
C PHE A 27 3.33 -3.08 -1.09
N ASN A 28 3.07 -3.58 0.11
CA ASN A 28 3.90 -4.54 0.79
C ASN A 28 3.05 -5.69 1.34
N ASP A 29 3.28 -6.88 0.79
CA ASP A 29 2.63 -8.13 1.19
C ASP A 29 3.22 -8.72 2.48
N GLY A 30 4.48 -8.37 2.81
CA GLY A 30 5.21 -8.91 3.97
C GLY A 30 5.63 -10.38 3.82
N TYR A 31 4.94 -11.17 2.98
CA TYR A 31 5.26 -12.56 2.71
C TYR A 31 5.78 -12.76 1.29
N VAL A 32 4.99 -12.42 0.25
CA VAL A 32 5.33 -12.68 -1.16
C VAL A 32 6.49 -11.80 -1.63
N ASN A 33 6.48 -10.52 -1.26
CA ASN A 33 7.48 -9.54 -1.71
C ASN A 33 8.67 -9.39 -0.76
N GLY A 34 8.65 -10.09 0.39
CA GLY A 34 9.65 -9.98 1.44
C GLY A 34 9.88 -8.53 1.88
N ARG A 35 11.13 -8.05 1.76
CA ARG A 35 11.51 -6.66 2.12
C ARG A 35 11.27 -5.63 1.02
N LYS A 36 10.72 -6.03 -0.13
CA LYS A 36 10.48 -5.13 -1.26
C LYS A 36 9.04 -4.66 -1.25
N SER A 37 8.85 -3.39 -1.57
CA SER A 37 7.53 -2.82 -1.85
C SER A 37 7.40 -2.60 -3.35
N ILE A 38 6.19 -2.78 -3.88
CA ILE A 38 5.88 -2.63 -5.30
C ILE A 38 5.10 -1.34 -5.49
N LEU A 39 5.49 -0.52 -6.47
CA LEU A 39 4.74 0.68 -6.85
C LEU A 39 3.41 0.26 -7.49
N GLU A 40 2.28 0.69 -6.91
CA GLU A 40 0.95 0.42 -7.45
C GLU A 40 0.38 1.63 -8.23
N GLY A 41 0.90 2.84 -8.01
CA GLY A 41 0.48 4.05 -8.72
C GLY A 41 0.58 5.31 -7.87
N GLU A 42 -0.07 6.38 -8.30
CA GLU A 42 -0.17 7.63 -7.53
C GLU A 42 -1.54 7.74 -6.86
N MET A 43 -1.60 8.32 -5.65
CA MET A 43 -2.84 8.47 -4.87
C MET A 43 -3.97 9.14 -5.66
N ILE A 44 -3.63 10.01 -6.61
CA ILE A 44 -4.58 10.76 -7.45
C ILE A 44 -5.33 9.85 -8.45
N HIS A 45 -4.89 8.60 -8.62
CA HIS A 45 -5.41 7.63 -9.58
C HIS A 45 -5.82 6.29 -8.96
N ILE A 46 -5.92 6.18 -7.63
CA ILE A 46 -6.41 4.95 -7.00
C ILE A 46 -7.93 4.97 -7.00
N ASP A 47 -8.52 4.17 -7.89
CA ASP A 47 -9.93 3.85 -7.86
C ASP A 47 -10.22 2.97 -6.63
N PHE A 48 -11.06 3.48 -5.73
CA PHE A 48 -11.50 2.78 -4.52
C PHE A 48 -12.84 2.04 -4.72
N SER A 49 -13.33 1.91 -5.96
CA SER A 49 -14.56 1.17 -6.21
C SER A 49 -14.36 -0.33 -5.96
N ILE A 50 -15.26 -0.88 -5.13
CA ILE A 50 -15.38 -2.29 -4.72
C ILE A 50 -16.63 -2.85 -5.39
#